data_AF-A0A9D7S1C8-F1
#
_entry.id   AF-A0A9D7S1C8-F1
#
_cell.length_a   1.000
_cell.length_b   1.000
_cell.length_c   1.000
_cell.angle_alpha   90.00
_cell.angle_beta   90.00
_cell.angle_gamma   90.00
#
_symmetry.space_group_name_H-M   'P 1'
#
loop_
_entity.id
_entity.type
_entity.pdbx_description
1 polymer ?
#
loop_
_entity_poly.entity_id
_entity_poly.type
_entity_poly.pdbx_seq_one_letter_code
_entity_poly.pdbx_strand_id
1 'polypeptide(L)'
;MEQLLDAHGALASFDEQPFLQRLVSRINERNPGYPAALSMLSEDACRTLRRSYFADVARVLPQLGARRAVDKNPLNLVRLPLVATLFPRAQVLLALRHPCDVVLSCYMQNFRSPAFSITFETLASTARMYARVMAHFHDFRDRLGLPLHVLRYEDLVADVGREGKALFDFLGLPWSDDLSEFTERARRKGAISTPSYAQVVQPVNQRAVGRWQRYRPWFEGEALDTLQPWIERLGYAA
;
A
#
# COMPACT_ATOMS: atom_id res chain seq x y z
N MET A 1 1.65 -2.97 -9.61
CA MET A 1 0.26 -2.87 -9.13
C MET A 1 -0.37 -1.53 -9.48
N GLU A 2 0.08 -0.40 -8.90
CA GLU A 2 -0.58 0.91 -9.16
C GLU A 2 -0.70 1.25 -10.66
N GLN A 3 0.39 1.11 -11.42
CA GLN A 3 0.36 1.38 -12.87
C GLN A 3 -0.57 0.44 -13.65
N LEU A 4 -0.71 -0.81 -13.18
CA LEU A 4 -1.65 -1.77 -13.75
C LEU A 4 -3.10 -1.33 -13.49
N LEU A 5 -3.39 -0.84 -12.28
CA LEU A 5 -4.70 -0.30 -11.91
C LEU A 5 -5.03 0.97 -12.71
N ASP A 6 -4.09 1.91 -12.80
CA ASP A 6 -4.27 3.20 -13.48
C ASP A 6 -4.33 3.08 -15.01
N ALA A 7 -3.98 1.92 -15.57
CA ALA A 7 -4.19 1.61 -16.99
C ALA A 7 -5.67 1.35 -17.33
N HIS A 8 -6.49 0.98 -16.34
CA HIS A 8 -7.91 0.66 -16.55
C HIS A 8 -8.78 1.92 -16.52
N GLY A 9 -9.62 2.13 -17.53
CA GLY A 9 -10.41 3.36 -17.71
C GLY A 9 -11.41 3.69 -16.59
N ALA A 10 -11.83 2.70 -15.81
CA ALA A 10 -12.71 2.91 -14.64
C ALA A 10 -11.97 3.31 -13.35
N LEU A 11 -10.64 3.29 -13.36
CA LEU A 11 -9.79 3.60 -12.21
C LEU A 11 -8.97 4.87 -12.48
N ALA A 12 -8.53 5.49 -11.40
CA ALA A 12 -7.61 6.62 -11.46
C ALA A 12 -6.77 6.65 -10.18
N SER A 13 -5.45 6.55 -10.30
CA SER A 13 -4.53 6.67 -9.17
C SER A 13 -3.93 8.08 -9.08
N PHE A 14 -3.32 8.35 -7.93
CA PHE A 14 -2.54 9.56 -7.66
C PHE A 14 -1.30 9.18 -6.85
N ASP A 15 -0.25 9.99 -6.96
CA ASP A 15 0.97 9.83 -6.16
C ASP A 15 0.68 9.79 -4.66
N GLU A 16 1.60 9.29 -3.84
CA GLU A 16 1.37 9.11 -2.39
C GLU A 16 0.97 10.42 -1.70
N GLN A 17 -0.25 10.46 -1.18
CA GLN A 17 -0.78 11.61 -0.45
C GLN A 17 -1.05 11.26 1.03
N PRO A 18 -0.91 12.23 1.96
CA PRO A 18 -1.21 12.01 3.37
C PRO A 18 -2.70 12.28 3.70
N PHE A 19 -3.63 11.89 2.83
CA PHE A 19 -5.06 12.23 2.95
C PHE A 19 -5.67 11.70 4.25
N LEU A 20 -5.50 10.41 4.52
CA LEU A 20 -5.99 9.80 5.75
C LEU A 20 -5.31 10.39 6.99
N GLN A 21 -4.03 10.77 6.90
CA GLN A 21 -3.34 11.44 8.02
C GLN A 21 -3.98 12.80 8.33
N ARG A 22 -4.37 13.59 7.32
CA ARG A 22 -5.06 14.85 7.54
C ARG A 22 -6.43 14.66 8.19
N LEU A 23 -7.15 13.59 7.86
CA LEU A 23 -8.39 13.24 8.55
C LEU A 23 -8.15 12.89 10.02
N VAL A 24 -7.09 12.12 10.32
CA VAL A 24 -6.68 11.83 11.71
C VAL A 24 -6.39 13.12 12.48
N SER A 25 -5.66 14.07 11.88
CA SER A 25 -5.39 15.37 12.50
C SER A 25 -6.68 16.12 12.85
N ARG A 26 -7.67 16.14 11.96
CA ARG A 26 -8.99 16.75 12.22
C ARG A 26 -9.78 16.02 13.31
N ILE A 27 -9.69 14.69 13.37
CA ILE A 27 -10.33 13.91 14.43
C ILE A 27 -9.69 14.22 15.79
N ASN A 28 -8.37 14.44 15.83
CA ASN A 28 -7.63 14.78 17.06
C ASN A 28 -7.94 16.19 17.60
N GLU A 29 -8.65 17.03 16.85
CA GLU A 29 -9.21 18.29 17.37
C GLU A 29 -10.38 18.05 18.36
N ARG A 30 -10.89 16.81 18.43
CA ARG A 30 -11.93 16.38 19.35
C ARG A 30 -11.33 15.69 20.58
N ASN A 31 -12.11 15.64 21.68
CA ASN A 31 -11.76 14.87 22.88
C ASN A 31 -12.89 13.86 23.21
N PRO A 32 -12.62 12.55 23.24
CA PRO A 32 -11.34 11.92 22.91
C PRO A 32 -11.01 12.03 21.41
N GLY A 33 -9.71 11.99 21.08
CA GLY A 33 -9.20 11.99 19.71
C GLY A 33 -9.09 10.59 19.11
N TYR A 34 -8.32 10.44 18.03
CA TYR A 34 -8.06 9.14 17.40
C TYR A 34 -7.20 8.24 18.31
N PRO A 35 -7.48 6.92 18.40
CA PRO A 35 -8.53 6.18 17.69
C PRO A 35 -9.89 6.14 18.44
N ALA A 36 -9.95 6.54 19.70
CA ALA A 36 -11.16 6.42 20.53
C ALA A 36 -12.37 7.16 19.95
N ALA A 37 -12.15 8.28 19.25
CA ALA A 37 -13.20 9.03 18.57
C ALA A 37 -13.95 8.23 17.49
N LEU A 38 -13.34 7.19 16.89
CA LEU A 38 -13.92 6.50 15.73
C LEU A 38 -15.28 5.87 16.04
N SER A 39 -15.44 5.29 17.23
CA SER A 39 -16.71 4.69 17.66
C SER A 39 -17.77 5.73 18.05
N MET A 40 -17.39 7.01 18.13
CA MET A 40 -18.24 8.12 18.54
C MET A 40 -18.62 9.03 17.36
N LEU A 41 -18.12 8.75 16.15
CA LEU A 41 -18.45 9.55 14.97
C LEU A 41 -19.91 9.33 14.57
N SER A 42 -20.69 10.40 14.58
CA SER A 42 -22.02 10.41 13.97
C SER A 42 -21.91 10.29 12.44
N GLU A 43 -22.99 9.87 11.78
CA GLU A 43 -23.02 9.80 10.32
C GLU A 43 -22.78 11.17 9.66
N ASP A 44 -23.20 12.28 10.29
CA ASP A 44 -22.91 13.63 9.78
C ASP A 44 -21.41 13.99 9.89
N ALA A 45 -20.76 13.59 10.99
CA ALA A 45 -19.31 13.73 11.14
C ALA A 45 -18.56 12.90 10.09
N CYS A 46 -18.97 11.65 9.86
CA CYS A 46 -18.44 10.80 8.80
C CYS A 46 -18.62 11.43 7.42
N ARG A 47 -19.82 11.95 7.11
CA ARG A 47 -20.09 12.67 5.85
C ARG A 47 -19.18 13.88 5.68
N THR A 48 -18.95 14.65 6.73
CA THR A 48 -18.04 15.80 6.71
C THR A 48 -16.59 15.39 6.44
N LEU A 49 -16.11 14.33 7.10
CA LEU A 49 -14.77 13.79 6.87
C LEU A 49 -14.60 13.23 5.45
N ARG A 50 -15.60 12.49 4.92
CA ARG A 50 -15.61 12.02 3.52
C ARG A 50 -15.55 13.19 2.54
N ARG A 51 -16.34 14.26 2.77
CA ARG A 51 -16.27 15.48 1.93
C ARG A 51 -14.88 16.11 1.95
N SER A 52 -14.24 16.20 3.12
CA SER A 52 -12.87 16.71 3.23
C SER A 52 -11.87 15.83 2.46
N TYR A 53 -12.00 14.50 2.55
CA TYR A 53 -11.17 13.56 1.82
C TYR A 53 -11.31 13.77 0.29
N PHE A 54 -12.54 13.77 -0.22
CA PHE A 54 -12.77 13.94 -1.66
C PHE A 54 -12.43 15.33 -2.18
N ALA A 55 -12.52 16.37 -1.34
CA ALA A 55 -12.04 17.70 -1.69
C ALA A 55 -10.50 17.70 -1.89
N ASP A 56 -9.77 16.97 -1.05
CA ASP A 56 -8.33 16.80 -1.21
C ASP A 56 -7.97 15.94 -2.44
N VAL A 57 -8.72 14.86 -2.68
CA VAL A 57 -8.57 14.04 -3.91
C VAL A 57 -8.79 14.87 -5.16
N ALA A 58 -9.84 15.71 -5.19
CA ALA A 58 -10.16 16.53 -6.36
C ALA A 58 -9.05 17.55 -6.71
N ARG A 59 -8.23 17.98 -5.73
CA ARG A 59 -7.10 18.87 -5.99
C ARG A 59 -5.94 18.19 -6.71
N VAL A 60 -5.69 16.91 -6.43
CA VAL A 60 -4.58 16.15 -7.05
C VAL A 60 -5.02 15.33 -8.25
N LEU A 61 -6.31 15.00 -8.31
CA LEU A 61 -6.92 14.17 -9.34
C LEU A 61 -8.23 14.82 -9.86
N PRO A 62 -8.15 16.03 -10.46
CA PRO A 62 -9.34 16.74 -10.96
C PRO A 62 -10.11 15.96 -12.03
N GLN A 63 -9.43 15.07 -12.75
CA GLN A 63 -10.00 14.21 -13.78
C GLN A 63 -10.74 12.98 -13.25
N LEU A 64 -10.87 12.79 -11.92
CA LEU A 64 -11.47 11.58 -11.34
C LEU A 64 -12.85 11.28 -11.96
N GLY A 65 -13.73 12.28 -12.04
CA GLY A 65 -15.07 12.13 -12.63
C GLY A 65 -15.85 10.98 -11.98
N ALA A 66 -16.40 10.09 -12.82
CA ALA A 66 -17.14 8.90 -12.38
C ALA A 66 -16.25 7.67 -12.06
N ARG A 67 -14.92 7.81 -12.16
CA ARG A 67 -13.98 6.70 -11.92
C ARG A 67 -13.79 6.46 -10.43
N ARG A 68 -13.30 5.27 -10.09
CA ARG A 68 -12.90 4.94 -8.72
C ARG A 68 -11.48 5.41 -8.45
N ALA A 69 -11.29 6.14 -7.36
CA ALA A 69 -9.98 6.57 -6.91
C ALA A 69 -9.18 5.40 -6.31
N VAL A 70 -7.89 5.32 -6.65
CA VAL A 70 -6.93 4.40 -6.04
C VAL A 70 -6.01 5.20 -5.12
N ASP A 71 -6.29 5.16 -3.82
CA ASP A 71 -5.42 5.76 -2.79
C ASP A 71 -4.33 4.77 -2.40
N LYS A 72 -3.17 4.91 -3.06
CA LYS A 72 -1.99 4.10 -2.77
C LYS A 72 -1.07 4.87 -1.84
N ASN A 73 -1.03 4.43 -0.59
CA ASN A 73 0.01 4.79 0.37
C ASN A 73 0.28 3.57 1.27
N PRO A 74 1.51 3.01 1.30
CA PRO A 74 1.79 1.77 2.03
C PRO A 74 1.39 1.82 3.51
N LEU A 75 1.53 2.98 4.17
CA LEU A 75 1.18 3.14 5.58
C LEU A 75 -0.32 3.43 5.81
N ASN A 76 -1.17 3.38 4.78
CA ASN A 76 -2.63 3.34 5.00
C ASN A 76 -3.05 2.05 5.72
N LEU A 77 -2.21 1.00 5.72
CA LEU A 77 -2.44 -0.24 6.48
C LEU A 77 -2.70 0.03 7.98
N VAL A 78 -2.01 1.01 8.59
CA VAL A 78 -2.24 1.36 10.02
C VAL A 78 -3.44 2.27 10.26
N ARG A 79 -4.18 2.59 9.19
CA ARG A 79 -5.37 3.45 9.22
C ARG A 79 -6.62 2.72 8.72
N LEU A 80 -6.58 1.40 8.55
CA LEU A 80 -7.74 0.63 8.11
C LEU A 80 -8.98 0.81 9.00
N PRO A 81 -8.89 0.97 10.34
CA PRO A 81 -10.06 1.28 11.16
C PRO A 81 -10.77 2.58 10.72
N LEU A 82 -10.00 3.62 10.41
CA LEU A 82 -10.55 4.87 9.86
C LEU A 82 -11.19 4.64 8.48
N VAL A 83 -10.55 3.86 7.62
CA VAL A 83 -11.08 3.52 6.29
C VAL A 83 -12.39 2.75 6.42
N ALA A 84 -12.49 1.78 7.32
CA ALA A 84 -13.73 1.04 7.54
C ALA A 84 -14.87 1.94 8.05
N THR A 85 -14.57 2.87 8.96
CA THR A 85 -15.55 3.84 9.46
C THR A 85 -16.03 4.80 8.36
N LEU A 86 -15.11 5.33 7.55
CA LEU A 86 -15.44 6.36 6.56
C LEU A 86 -15.84 5.79 5.20
N PHE A 87 -15.36 4.62 4.82
CA PHE A 87 -15.56 4.03 3.49
C PHE A 87 -15.87 2.54 3.63
N PRO A 88 -17.05 2.17 4.16
CA PRO A 88 -17.39 0.78 4.44
C PRO A 88 -17.49 -0.11 3.19
N ARG A 89 -17.48 0.49 1.99
CA ARG A 89 -17.44 -0.22 0.69
C ARG A 89 -16.06 -0.16 0.01
N ALA A 90 -15.04 0.33 0.71
CA ALA A 90 -13.69 0.35 0.16
C ALA A 90 -13.18 -1.08 -0.03
N GLN A 91 -12.52 -1.33 -1.15
CA GLN A 91 -11.81 -2.57 -1.40
C GLN A 91 -10.32 -2.35 -1.09
N VAL A 92 -9.74 -3.23 -0.28
CA VAL A 92 -8.33 -3.16 0.13
C VAL A 92 -7.50 -4.09 -0.75
N LEU A 93 -6.43 -3.53 -1.31
CA LEU A 93 -5.43 -4.29 -2.06
C LEU A 93 -4.14 -4.33 -1.23
N LEU A 94 -3.76 -5.51 -0.76
CA LEU A 94 -2.49 -5.70 -0.06
C LEU A 94 -1.43 -6.18 -1.06
N ALA A 95 -0.52 -5.28 -1.44
CA ALA A 95 0.70 -5.67 -2.12
C ALA A 95 1.66 -6.34 -1.13
N LEU A 96 1.85 -7.65 -1.28
CA LEU A 96 2.73 -8.45 -0.45
C LEU A 96 4.04 -8.73 -1.18
N ARG A 97 5.13 -8.86 -0.44
CA ARG A 97 6.45 -9.27 -0.94
C ARG A 97 7.22 -9.92 0.21
N HIS A 98 8.24 -10.71 -0.10
CA HIS A 98 9.10 -11.33 0.90
C HIS A 98 9.56 -10.31 1.97
N PRO A 99 9.36 -10.56 3.28
CA PRO A 99 9.66 -9.59 4.34
C PRO A 99 11.09 -9.05 4.29
N CYS A 100 12.09 -9.92 4.11
CA CYS A 100 13.48 -9.50 3.98
C CYS A 100 13.75 -8.61 2.76
N ASP A 101 13.07 -8.83 1.62
CA ASP A 101 13.23 -7.97 0.45
C ASP A 101 12.60 -6.58 0.68
N VAL A 102 11.48 -6.51 1.41
CA VAL A 102 10.87 -5.24 1.82
C VAL A 102 11.80 -4.48 2.75
N VAL A 103 12.31 -5.15 3.79
CA VAL A 103 13.23 -4.56 4.76
C VAL A 103 14.51 -4.06 4.10
N LEU A 104 15.13 -4.87 3.23
CA LEU A 104 16.31 -4.45 2.48
C LEU A 104 16.01 -3.23 1.61
N SER A 105 14.86 -3.22 0.94
CA SER A 105 14.46 -2.12 0.06
C SER A 105 14.27 -0.81 0.83
N CYS A 106 13.66 -0.84 2.01
CA CYS A 106 13.51 0.34 2.85
C CYS A 106 14.86 0.81 3.41
N TYR A 107 15.68 -0.11 3.90
CA TYR A 107 17.02 0.23 4.43
C TYR A 107 17.91 0.93 3.37
N MET A 108 17.86 0.48 2.12
CA MET A 108 18.65 1.09 1.02
C MET A 108 18.05 2.39 0.48
N GLN A 109 16.83 2.75 0.88
CA GLN A 109 16.13 3.89 0.33
C GLN A 109 16.56 5.19 1.02
N ASN A 110 16.94 6.18 0.21
CA ASN A 110 17.14 7.54 0.72
C ASN A 110 15.79 8.24 0.93
N PHE A 111 15.26 8.18 2.16
CA PHE A 111 14.01 8.85 2.51
C PHE A 111 14.23 10.35 2.79
N ARG A 112 13.32 11.18 2.26
CA ARG A 112 13.31 12.63 2.55
C ARG A 112 12.74 12.98 3.93
N SER A 113 11.96 12.07 4.51
CA SER A 113 11.35 12.24 5.84
C SER A 113 12.37 11.87 6.93
N PRO A 114 12.78 12.80 7.82
CA PRO A 114 13.71 12.48 8.90
C PRO A 114 13.25 11.32 9.77
N ALA A 115 11.94 11.23 10.05
CA ALA A 115 11.36 10.13 10.82
C ALA A 115 11.56 8.78 10.12
N PHE A 116 11.45 8.72 8.79
CA PHE A 116 11.72 7.51 8.03
C PHE A 116 13.20 7.21 7.92
N SER A 117 14.05 8.22 7.73
CA SER A 117 15.51 8.02 7.70
C SER A 117 16.02 7.38 9.00
N ILE A 118 15.49 7.82 10.15
CA ILE A 118 15.81 7.22 11.47
C ILE A 118 15.17 5.85 11.62
N THR A 119 13.89 5.70 11.25
CA THR A 119 13.20 4.39 11.36
C THR A 119 13.91 3.30 10.57
N PHE A 120 14.39 3.64 9.37
CA PHE A 120 14.99 2.70 8.42
C PHE A 120 16.52 2.72 8.44
N GLU A 121 17.13 3.29 9.48
CA GLU A 121 18.58 3.44 9.62
C GLU A 121 19.32 2.10 9.69
N THR A 122 18.68 1.05 10.22
CA THR A 122 19.28 -0.29 10.35
C THR A 122 18.32 -1.37 9.85
N LEU A 123 18.84 -2.54 9.48
CA LEU A 123 18.00 -3.69 9.13
C LEU A 123 17.11 -4.12 10.30
N ALA A 124 17.62 -4.07 11.54
CA ALA A 124 16.86 -4.41 12.74
C ALA A 124 15.71 -3.41 13.01
N SER A 125 15.97 -2.10 12.97
CA SER A 125 14.92 -1.08 13.15
C SER A 125 13.86 -1.15 12.05
N THR A 126 14.29 -1.42 10.82
CA THR A 126 13.39 -1.63 9.67
C THR A 126 12.54 -2.89 9.84
N ALA A 127 13.13 -4.00 10.30
CA ALA A 127 12.41 -5.24 10.61
C ALA A 127 11.37 -5.05 11.70
N ARG A 128 11.71 -4.34 12.79
CA ARG A 128 10.75 -3.97 13.84
C ARG A 128 9.58 -3.15 13.28
N MET A 129 9.85 -2.18 12.42
CA MET A 129 8.80 -1.39 11.77
C MET A 129 7.89 -2.27 10.90
N TYR A 130 8.47 -3.15 10.07
CA TYR A 130 7.71 -4.10 9.26
C TYR A 130 6.80 -4.98 10.14
N ALA A 131 7.36 -5.59 11.17
CA ALA A 131 6.63 -6.46 12.08
C ALA A 131 5.48 -5.73 12.79
N ARG A 132 5.70 -4.49 13.25
CA ARG A 132 4.65 -3.68 13.89
C ARG A 132 3.51 -3.33 12.94
N VAL A 133 3.83 -2.95 11.71
CA VAL A 133 2.80 -2.63 10.69
C VAL A 133 2.00 -3.88 10.33
N MET A 134 2.67 -5.02 10.12
CA MET A 134 2.00 -6.28 9.79
C MET A 134 1.16 -6.80 10.97
N ALA A 135 1.66 -6.73 12.20
CA ALA A 135 0.89 -7.05 13.41
C ALA A 135 -0.41 -6.25 13.45
N HIS A 136 -0.30 -4.92 13.33
CA HIS A 136 -1.46 -4.04 13.32
C HIS A 136 -2.44 -4.37 12.19
N PHE A 137 -1.95 -4.60 10.97
CA PHE A 137 -2.81 -5.00 9.86
C PHE A 137 -3.57 -6.28 10.16
N HIS A 138 -2.88 -7.32 10.65
CA HIS A 138 -3.50 -8.61 10.97
C HIS A 138 -4.49 -8.54 12.15
N ASP A 139 -4.22 -7.70 13.15
CA ASP A 139 -5.12 -7.53 14.31
C ASP A 139 -6.47 -6.94 13.91
N PHE A 140 -6.49 -6.07 12.90
CA PHE A 140 -7.71 -5.38 12.47
C PHE A 140 -8.39 -6.01 11.26
N ARG A 141 -7.65 -6.59 10.30
CA ARG A 141 -8.22 -6.98 9.00
C ARG A 141 -9.51 -7.81 9.12
N ASP A 142 -9.54 -8.80 10.02
CA ASP A 142 -10.64 -9.75 10.14
C ASP A 142 -11.83 -9.14 10.91
N ARG A 143 -11.61 -8.02 11.60
CA ARG A 143 -12.61 -7.30 12.40
C ARG A 143 -13.30 -6.17 11.64
N LEU A 144 -12.69 -5.69 10.55
CA LEU A 144 -13.17 -4.50 9.83
C LEU A 144 -14.17 -4.81 8.71
N GLY A 145 -14.29 -6.07 8.28
CA GLY A 145 -15.23 -6.47 7.24
C GLY A 145 -14.96 -5.87 5.85
N LEU A 146 -13.79 -5.25 5.64
CA LEU A 146 -13.40 -4.71 4.35
C LEU A 146 -12.99 -5.84 3.39
N PRO A 147 -13.50 -5.89 2.15
CA PRO A 147 -13.01 -6.81 1.14
C PRO A 147 -11.50 -6.64 0.94
N LEU A 148 -10.77 -7.75 0.95
CA LEU A 148 -9.32 -7.77 0.83
C LEU A 148 -8.91 -8.69 -0.32
N HIS A 149 -8.02 -8.19 -1.17
CA HIS A 149 -7.28 -9.00 -2.13
C HIS A 149 -5.79 -8.86 -1.86
N VAL A 150 -5.11 -10.00 -1.71
CA VAL A 150 -3.67 -10.06 -1.49
C VAL A 150 -2.99 -10.37 -2.81
N LEU A 151 -2.11 -9.50 -3.24
CA LEU A 151 -1.33 -9.66 -4.46
C LEU A 151 0.15 -9.79 -4.09
N ARG A 152 0.73 -10.97 -4.29
CA ARG A 152 2.17 -11.18 -4.07
C ARG A 152 2.94 -10.64 -5.25
N TYR A 153 3.99 -9.87 -4.96
CA TYR A 153 4.86 -9.29 -5.97
C TYR A 153 5.52 -10.37 -6.82
N GLU A 154 5.96 -11.46 -6.19
CA GLU A 154 6.62 -12.59 -6.83
C GLU A 154 5.69 -13.26 -7.85
N ASP A 155 4.42 -13.49 -7.48
CA ASP A 155 3.43 -14.09 -8.38
C ASP A 155 3.07 -13.14 -9.53
N LEU A 156 2.90 -11.84 -9.24
CA LEU A 156 2.59 -10.84 -10.27
C LEU A 156 3.71 -10.73 -11.30
N VAL A 157 4.97 -10.80 -10.86
CA VAL A 157 6.14 -10.73 -11.74
C VAL A 157 6.28 -12.02 -12.57
N ALA A 158 5.86 -13.16 -12.02
CA ALA A 158 5.88 -14.44 -12.72
C ALA A 158 4.77 -14.54 -13.79
N ASP A 159 3.56 -14.05 -13.50
CA ASP A 159 2.42 -14.11 -14.41
C ASP A 159 1.46 -12.91 -14.22
N VAL A 160 1.73 -11.82 -14.94
CA VAL A 160 0.89 -10.61 -14.92
C VAL A 160 -0.54 -10.89 -15.39
N GLY A 161 -0.72 -11.80 -16.34
CA GLY A 161 -2.04 -12.09 -16.92
C GLY A 161 -2.94 -12.81 -15.93
N ARG A 162 -2.43 -13.86 -15.27
CA ARG A 162 -3.18 -14.60 -14.24
C ARG A 162 -3.50 -13.73 -13.04
N GLU A 163 -2.49 -13.07 -12.47
CA GLU A 163 -2.67 -12.24 -11.27
C GLU A 163 -3.49 -10.97 -11.58
N GLY A 164 -3.35 -10.41 -12.78
CA GLY A 164 -4.17 -9.32 -13.28
C GLY A 164 -5.64 -9.69 -13.35
N LYS A 165 -5.98 -10.82 -13.97
CA LYS A 165 -7.36 -11.32 -14.04
C LYS A 165 -7.97 -11.47 -12.64
N ALA A 166 -7.27 -12.14 -11.72
CA ALA A 166 -7.75 -12.32 -10.35
C ALA A 166 -7.95 -10.98 -9.60
N LEU A 167 -7.06 -10.01 -9.82
CA LEU A 167 -7.17 -8.66 -9.24
C LEU A 167 -8.40 -7.91 -9.78
N PHE A 168 -8.62 -7.92 -11.09
CA PHE A 168 -9.73 -7.20 -11.71
C PHE A 168 -11.09 -7.87 -11.46
N ASP A 169 -11.13 -9.21 -11.39
CA ASP A 169 -12.30 -9.96 -10.94
C ASP A 169 -12.70 -9.56 -9.51
N PHE A 170 -11.73 -9.46 -8.59
CA PHE A 170 -11.99 -8.94 -7.24
C PHE A 170 -12.54 -7.51 -7.26
N LEU A 171 -12.04 -6.64 -8.15
CA LEU A 171 -12.52 -5.27 -8.29
C LEU A 171 -13.89 -5.16 -8.97
N GLY A 172 -14.41 -6.26 -9.55
CA GLY A 172 -15.64 -6.27 -10.35
C GLY A 172 -15.49 -5.51 -11.65
N LEU A 173 -14.31 -5.56 -12.27
CA LEU A 173 -13.95 -4.84 -13.49
C LEU A 173 -13.45 -5.83 -14.55
N PRO A 174 -13.72 -5.57 -15.85
CA PRO A 174 -13.26 -6.46 -16.91
C PRO A 174 -11.73 -6.41 -17.07
N TRP A 175 -11.11 -7.57 -17.23
CA TRP A 175 -9.73 -7.67 -17.68
C TRP A 175 -9.64 -7.54 -19.20
N SER A 176 -8.58 -6.91 -19.68
CA SER A 176 -8.19 -6.90 -21.09
C SER A 176 -6.68 -7.10 -21.19
N ASP A 177 -6.23 -7.89 -22.16
CA ASP A 177 -4.82 -8.26 -22.28
C ASP A 177 -3.93 -7.04 -22.62
N ASP A 178 -4.50 -5.96 -23.16
CA ASP A 178 -3.81 -4.67 -23.35
C ASP A 178 -3.39 -3.99 -22.04
N LEU A 179 -3.98 -4.38 -20.90
CA LEU A 179 -3.57 -3.93 -19.56
C LEU A 179 -2.24 -4.56 -19.14
N SER A 180 -1.84 -5.69 -19.73
CA SER A 180 -0.54 -6.30 -19.45
C SER A 180 0.64 -5.44 -19.96
N GLU A 181 0.39 -4.57 -20.95
CA GLU A 181 1.35 -3.59 -21.48
C GLU A 181 1.37 -2.26 -20.69
N PHE A 182 0.92 -2.29 -19.43
CA PHE A 182 0.84 -1.09 -18.57
C PHE A 182 2.17 -0.32 -18.46
N THR A 183 3.32 -0.98 -18.58
CA THR A 183 4.65 -0.34 -18.53
C THR A 183 4.83 0.68 -19.65
N GLU A 184 4.35 0.40 -20.87
CA GLU A 184 4.44 1.36 -21.97
C GLU A 184 3.52 2.55 -21.78
N ARG A 185 2.32 2.33 -21.21
CA ARG A 185 1.39 3.40 -20.85
C ARG A 185 1.96 4.29 -19.74
N ALA A 186 2.60 3.71 -18.74
CA ALA A 186 3.26 4.45 -17.65
C ALA A 186 4.40 5.35 -18.18
N ARG A 187 5.23 4.83 -19.10
CA ARG A 187 6.30 5.62 -19.76
C ARG A 187 5.75 6.83 -20.50
N ARG A 188 4.63 6.69 -21.20
CA ARG A 188 3.97 7.79 -21.93
C ARG A 188 3.40 8.87 -21.01
N LYS A 189 2.97 8.53 -19.79
CA LYS A 189 2.41 9.48 -18.81
C LYS A 189 3.45 10.40 -18.15
N GLY A 190 4.73 10.03 -18.10
CA GLY A 190 5.85 10.93 -17.78
C GLY A 190 5.95 11.53 -16.37
N ALA A 191 4.92 11.41 -15.52
CA ALA A 191 4.86 12.05 -14.20
C ALA A 191 4.47 11.06 -13.09
N ILE A 192 5.45 10.31 -12.58
CA ILE A 192 5.27 9.47 -11.38
C ILE A 192 6.30 9.95 -10.35
N SER A 193 5.85 10.59 -9.28
CA SER A 193 6.74 11.13 -8.22
C SER A 193 6.76 10.16 -7.04
N THR A 194 7.38 8.98 -7.23
CA THR A 194 7.56 8.00 -6.15
C THR A 194 9.02 7.54 -6.07
N PRO A 195 9.54 7.17 -4.88
CA PRO A 195 10.89 6.63 -4.74
C PRO A 195 11.18 5.40 -5.61
N SER A 196 10.14 4.62 -5.93
CA SER A 196 10.21 3.47 -6.83
C SER A 196 10.20 3.82 -8.32
N TYR A 197 10.15 5.10 -8.70
CA TYR A 197 10.02 5.56 -10.10
C TYR A 197 10.99 4.86 -11.07
N ALA A 198 12.28 4.81 -10.73
CA ALA A 198 13.31 4.19 -11.57
C ALA A 198 13.06 2.69 -11.84
N GLN A 199 12.33 2.01 -10.96
CA GLN A 199 11.94 0.60 -11.10
C GLN A 199 10.61 0.45 -11.84
N VAL A 200 9.69 1.40 -11.68
CA VAL A 200 8.34 1.36 -12.27
C VAL A 200 8.36 1.58 -13.79
N VAL A 201 9.33 2.32 -14.31
CA VAL A 201 9.50 2.55 -15.76
C VAL A 201 10.23 1.42 -16.50
N GLN A 202 10.76 0.44 -15.78
CA GLN A 202 11.38 -0.75 -16.37
C GLN A 202 10.33 -1.85 -16.59
N PRO A 203 10.53 -2.75 -17.57
CA PRO A 203 9.71 -3.95 -17.67
C PRO A 203 9.72 -4.70 -16.33
N VAL A 204 8.59 -5.33 -16.02
CA VAL A 204 8.46 -6.23 -14.87
C VAL A 204 9.63 -7.23 -14.90
N ASN A 205 10.50 -7.18 -13.89
CA ASN A 205 11.69 -8.02 -13.84
C ASN A 205 11.89 -8.62 -12.45
N GLN A 206 12.46 -9.82 -12.43
CA GLN A 206 12.66 -10.61 -11.21
C GLN A 206 13.89 -10.19 -10.40
N ARG A 207 14.63 -9.13 -10.80
CA ARG A 207 15.90 -8.76 -10.14
C ARG A 207 15.73 -8.37 -8.68
N ALA A 208 14.54 -7.93 -8.31
CA ALA A 208 14.20 -7.55 -6.96
C ALA A 208 13.77 -8.76 -6.10
N VAL A 209 13.35 -9.87 -6.71
CA VAL A 209 12.91 -11.08 -6.00
C VAL A 209 14.13 -11.81 -5.43
N GLY A 210 14.12 -12.09 -4.13
CA GLY A 210 15.20 -12.82 -3.45
C GLY A 210 16.50 -12.02 -3.36
N ARG A 211 16.48 -10.71 -3.60
CA ARG A 211 17.68 -9.86 -3.54
C ARG A 211 18.33 -9.93 -2.16
N TRP A 212 17.53 -10.03 -1.11
CA TRP A 212 17.97 -10.15 0.28
C TRP A 212 18.94 -11.30 0.53
N GLN A 213 18.85 -12.40 -0.24
CA GLN A 213 19.72 -13.58 -0.04
C GLN A 213 21.21 -13.23 -0.22
N ARG A 214 21.53 -12.28 -1.11
CA ARG A 214 22.90 -11.77 -1.30
C ARG A 214 23.42 -10.99 -0.10
N TYR A 215 22.52 -10.55 0.76
CA TYR A 215 22.79 -9.80 1.98
C TYR A 215 22.46 -10.61 3.24
N ARG A 216 22.18 -11.92 3.10
CA ARG A 216 21.79 -12.80 4.21
C ARG A 216 22.71 -12.68 5.44
N PRO A 217 24.06 -12.61 5.30
CA PRO A 217 24.94 -12.44 6.47
C PRO A 217 24.67 -11.17 7.28
N TRP A 218 24.11 -10.13 6.66
CA TRP A 218 23.76 -8.86 7.32
C TRP A 218 22.37 -8.88 7.95
N PHE A 219 21.54 -9.86 7.62
CA PHE A 219 20.24 -10.07 8.24
C PHE A 219 20.32 -10.88 9.54
N GLU A 220 21.47 -11.51 9.83
CA GLU A 220 21.66 -12.33 11.02
C GLU A 220 21.36 -11.56 12.32
N GLY A 221 20.86 -12.27 13.33
CA GLY A 221 20.42 -11.71 14.61
C GLY A 221 19.03 -11.07 14.54
N GLU A 222 18.85 -9.94 15.23
CA GLU A 222 17.53 -9.37 15.52
C GLU A 222 16.65 -9.16 14.27
N ALA A 223 17.26 -8.78 13.14
CA ALA A 223 16.50 -8.52 11.91
C ALA A 223 15.79 -9.79 11.40
N LEU A 224 16.52 -10.91 11.25
CA LEU A 224 15.91 -12.16 10.82
C LEU A 224 15.00 -12.76 11.89
N ASP A 225 15.39 -12.71 13.17
CA ASP A 225 14.57 -13.21 14.28
C ASP A 225 13.20 -12.50 14.34
N THR A 226 13.19 -11.19 14.09
CA THR A 226 11.96 -10.38 14.02
C THR A 226 11.09 -10.73 12.81
N LEU A 227 11.71 -11.10 11.67
CA LEU A 227 11.00 -11.38 10.42
C LEU A 227 10.57 -12.84 10.29
N GLN A 228 11.23 -13.78 10.97
CA GLN A 228 10.97 -15.21 10.84
C GLN A 228 9.49 -15.57 11.04
N PRO A 229 8.79 -15.09 12.10
CA PRO A 229 7.36 -15.38 12.26
C PRO A 229 6.50 -14.86 11.11
N TRP A 230 6.91 -13.76 10.47
CA TRP A 230 6.22 -13.19 9.33
C TRP A 230 6.51 -13.93 8.02
N ILE A 231 7.74 -14.39 7.82
CA ILE A 231 8.12 -15.23 6.67
C ILE A 231 7.23 -16.47 6.66
N GLU A 232 7.15 -17.18 7.80
CA GLU A 232 6.33 -18.38 7.97
C GLU A 232 4.84 -18.09 7.82
N ARG A 233 4.32 -17.10 8.55
CA ARG A 233 2.89 -16.74 8.51
C ARG A 233 2.42 -16.34 7.11
N LEU A 234 3.28 -15.69 6.34
CA LEU A 234 2.98 -15.27 4.97
C LEU A 234 3.30 -16.36 3.95
N GLY A 235 3.76 -17.55 4.36
CA GLY A 235 4.03 -18.67 3.46
C GLY A 235 5.21 -18.45 2.52
N TYR A 236 6.22 -17.69 2.95
CA TYR A 236 7.51 -17.64 2.25
C TYR A 236 8.42 -18.76 2.78
N ALA A 237 9.27 -19.31 1.91
CA ALA A 237 10.35 -20.19 2.35
C ALA A 237 11.41 -19.38 3.12
N ALA A 238 11.92 -19.94 4.20
CA ALA A 238 12.99 -19.35 5.02
C ALA A 238 14.36 -19.38 4.32
#